data_AF-A0A838GJW3-F1
#
_entry.id   AF-A0A838GJW3-F1
#
_cell.length_a   1.000
_cell.length_b   1.000
_cell.length_c   1.000
_cell.angle_alpha   90.00
_cell.angle_beta   90.00
_cell.angle_gamma   90.00
#
_symmetry.space_group_name_H-M   'P 1'
#
loop_
_entity.id
_entity.type
_entity.pdbx_description
1 polymer ?
#
loop_
_entity_poly.entity_id
_entity_poly.type
_entity_poly.pdbx_seq_one_letter_code
_entity_poly.pdbx_strand_id
1 'polypeptide(L)'
;LLTLLLMFDDLYMLHEVVLPEHAGIPQNVVYVTYIILVLGFLAWFHKTILQSHYLLLLLALAGLGFSIGVDRIASLVSVPGLYVFEDGAKLFGIVSWSTYFVLVSAHRLVRATD
;
A
#
# COMPACT_ATOMS: atom_id res chain seq x y z
N LEU A 1 7.16 -9.65 2.62
CA LEU A 1 7.24 -9.73 1.14
C LEU A 1 6.45 -8.62 0.48
N LEU A 2 5.12 -8.56 0.63
CA LEU A 2 4.30 -7.49 0.02
C LEU A 2 4.81 -6.07 0.35
N THR A 3 5.15 -5.80 1.61
CA THR A 3 5.74 -4.49 2.00
C THR A 3 7.08 -4.21 1.33
N LEU A 4 7.94 -5.22 1.13
CA LEU A 4 9.21 -5.04 0.44
C LEU A 4 8.98 -4.75 -1.05
N LEU A 5 8.01 -5.44 -1.67
CA LEU A 5 7.62 -5.19 -3.06
C LEU A 5 7.15 -3.74 -3.24
N LEU A 6 6.23 -3.26 -2.38
CA LEU A 6 5.73 -1.88 -2.44
C LEU A 6 6.83 -0.85 -2.17
N MET A 7 7.73 -1.13 -1.22
CA MET A 7 8.87 -0.26 -0.94
C MET A 7 9.80 -0.14 -2.16
N PHE A 8 10.16 -1.26 -2.79
CA PHE A 8 11.02 -1.24 -3.98
C PHE A 8 10.33 -0.58 -5.18
N ASP A 9 9.02 -0.77 -5.29
CA ASP A 9 8.21 -0.09 -6.30
C ASP A 9 8.31 1.43 -6.18
N ASP A 10 8.00 2.01 -5.02
CA ASP A 10 8.12 3.46 -4.81
C ASP A 10 9.59 3.93 -4.88
N LEU A 11 10.55 3.19 -4.31
CA LEU A 11 11.96 3.60 -4.26
C LEU A 11 12.62 3.72 -5.64
N TYR A 12 12.27 2.82 -6.56
CA TYR A 12 12.80 2.80 -7.92
C TYR A 12 11.81 3.32 -8.96
N MET A 13 10.66 3.84 -8.53
CA MET A 13 9.57 4.28 -9.41
C MET A 13 9.19 3.19 -10.43
N LEU A 14 9.05 1.94 -9.98
CA LEU A 14 8.89 0.81 -10.89
C LEU A 14 7.58 0.92 -11.68
N HIS A 15 6.46 1.17 -11.01
CA HIS A 15 5.15 1.26 -11.66
C HIS A 15 4.98 2.50 -12.55
N GLU A 16 5.74 3.56 -12.31
CA GLU A 16 5.61 4.84 -13.01
C GLU A 16 6.58 4.95 -14.20
N VAL A 17 7.86 4.61 -13.99
CA VAL A 17 8.92 4.85 -14.99
C VAL A 17 9.49 3.54 -15.50
N VAL A 18 10.05 2.71 -14.63
CA VAL A 18 10.87 1.57 -15.07
C VAL A 18 10.05 0.54 -15.83
N LEU A 19 8.89 0.13 -15.32
CA LEU A 19 8.06 -0.87 -15.97
C LEU A 19 7.37 -0.32 -17.24
N PRO A 20 6.77 0.89 -17.24
CA PRO A 20 6.17 1.44 -18.44
C PRO A 20 7.19 1.77 -19.54
N GLU A 21 8.30 2.42 -19.20
CA GLU A 21 9.23 2.96 -20.21
C GLU A 21 10.30 1.94 -20.64
N HIS A 22 10.74 1.02 -19.77
CA HIS A 22 11.80 0.07 -20.10
C HIS A 22 11.32 -1.36 -20.34
N ALA A 23 10.21 -1.77 -19.73
CA ALA A 23 9.63 -3.11 -19.92
C ALA A 23 8.36 -3.11 -20.79
N GLY A 24 7.82 -1.94 -21.14
CA GLY A 24 6.59 -1.80 -21.92
C GLY A 24 5.33 -2.30 -21.19
N ILE A 25 5.38 -2.44 -19.86
CA ILE A 25 4.26 -2.89 -19.04
C ILE A 25 3.44 -1.66 -18.63
N PRO A 26 2.17 -1.53 -19.06
CA PRO A 26 1.37 -0.36 -18.73
C PRO A 26 1.17 -0.22 -17.22
N GLN A 27 1.27 1.01 -16.70
CA GLN A 27 1.05 1.36 -15.29
C GLN A 27 -0.24 0.76 -14.71
N ASN A 28 -1.33 0.76 -15.49
CA ASN A 28 -2.62 0.16 -15.09
C ASN A 28 -2.50 -1.34 -14.76
N VAL A 29 -1.66 -2.08 -15.50
CA VAL A 29 -1.42 -3.52 -15.25
C VAL A 29 -0.68 -3.69 -13.94
N VAL A 30 0.28 -2.81 -13.64
CA VAL A 30 1.02 -2.82 -12.38
C VAL A 30 0.08 -2.56 -11.19
N TYR A 31 -0.78 -1.54 -11.27
CA TYR A 31 -1.79 -1.28 -10.24
C TYR A 31 -2.77 -2.44 -10.03
N VAL A 32 -3.31 -3.01 -11.11
CA VAL A 32 -4.19 -4.19 -10.99
C VAL A 32 -3.47 -5.34 -10.32
N THR A 33 -2.19 -5.55 -10.65
CA THR A 33 -1.35 -6.58 -10.01
C THR A 33 -1.24 -6.33 -8.50
N TYR A 34 -0.97 -5.10 -8.06
CA TYR A 34 -0.90 -4.77 -6.64
C TYR A 34 -2.25 -4.94 -5.92
N ILE A 35 -3.35 -4.52 -6.55
CA ILE A 35 -4.70 -4.74 -6.00
C ILE A 35 -4.96 -6.25 -5.81
N ILE A 36 -4.63 -7.08 -6.80
CA ILE A 36 -4.79 -8.54 -6.70
C ILE A 36 -3.93 -9.11 -5.56
N LEU A 37 -2.67 -8.68 -5.44
CA LEU A 37 -1.79 -9.13 -4.36
C LEU A 37 -2.31 -8.73 -2.98
N VAL A 38 -2.80 -7.50 -2.83
CA VAL A 38 -3.41 -7.00 -1.58
C VAL A 38 -4.69 -7.78 -1.27
N LEU A 39 -5.59 -7.96 -2.23
CA LEU A 39 -6.83 -8.74 -2.04
C LEU A 39 -6.52 -10.20 -1.69
N GLY A 40 -5.54 -10.81 -2.35
CA GLY A 40 -5.05 -12.15 -2.05
C GLY A 40 -4.50 -12.25 -0.63
N PHE A 41 -3.72 -11.25 -0.19
CA PHE A 41 -3.25 -11.14 1.20
C PHE A 41 -4.43 -11.03 2.18
N LEU A 42 -5.40 -10.15 1.92
CA LEU A 42 -6.56 -9.96 2.79
C LEU A 42 -7.41 -11.24 2.89
N ALA A 43 -7.65 -11.92 1.77
CA ALA A 43 -8.39 -13.17 1.72
C ALA A 43 -7.67 -14.29 2.47
N TRP A 44 -6.35 -14.42 2.26
CA TRP A 44 -5.53 -15.44 2.92
C TRP A 44 -5.51 -15.26 4.45
N PHE A 45 -5.33 -14.02 4.92
CA PHE A 45 -5.20 -13.70 6.34
C PHE A 45 -6.50 -13.21 7.00
N HIS A 46 -7.67 -13.37 6.36
CA HIS A 46 -8.94 -12.79 6.84
C HIS A 46 -9.25 -13.13 8.30
N LYS A 47 -9.05 -14.39 8.74
CA LYS A 47 -9.30 -14.80 10.13
C LYS A 47 -8.41 -14.06 11.12
N THR A 48 -7.14 -13.88 10.75
CA THR A 48 -6.16 -13.14 11.55
C THR A 48 -6.54 -11.67 11.65
N ILE A 49 -6.91 -11.08 10.51
CA ILE A 49 -7.27 -9.67 10.40
C ILE A 49 -8.50 -9.37 11.25
N LEU A 50 -9.56 -10.18 11.12
CA LEU A 50 -10.82 -10.00 11.84
C LEU A 50 -10.68 -10.21 13.37
N GLN A 51 -9.65 -10.93 13.81
CA GLN A 51 -9.33 -11.13 15.24
C GLN A 51 -8.34 -10.08 15.78
N SER A 52 -8.00 -9.06 14.99
CA SER A 52 -7.00 -8.03 15.33
C SER A 52 -7.58 -6.62 15.21
N HIS A 53 -6.75 -5.60 15.43
CA HIS A 53 -7.10 -4.19 15.26
C HIS A 53 -7.16 -3.80 13.76
N TYR A 54 -8.13 -4.36 13.03
CA TYR A 54 -8.27 -4.19 11.58
C TYR A 54 -8.53 -2.75 11.13
N LEU A 55 -8.93 -1.85 12.03
CA LEU A 55 -9.11 -0.43 11.74
C LEU A 55 -7.80 0.22 11.25
N LEU A 56 -6.65 -0.15 11.80
CA LEU A 56 -5.35 0.36 11.33
C LEU A 56 -5.05 -0.10 9.90
N LEU A 57 -5.40 -1.35 9.59
CA LEU A 57 -5.27 -1.88 8.23
C LEU A 57 -6.22 -1.18 7.27
N LEU A 58 -7.44 -0.86 7.69
CA LEU A 58 -8.39 -0.10 6.89
C LEU A 58 -7.87 1.32 6.60
N LEU A 59 -7.34 2.01 7.61
CA LEU A 59 -6.72 3.33 7.45
C LEU A 59 -5.51 3.28 6.52
N ALA A 60 -4.70 2.22 6.61
CA ALA A 60 -3.59 1.98 5.71
C ALA A 60 -4.04 1.88 4.25
N LEU A 61 -5.02 1.02 3.98
CA LEU A 61 -5.57 0.82 2.65
C LEU A 61 -6.27 2.07 2.12
N ALA A 62 -6.98 2.80 2.97
CA ALA A 62 -7.61 4.06 2.60
C ALA A 62 -6.58 5.13 2.23
N GLY A 63 -5.51 5.29 3.02
CA GLY A 63 -4.44 6.25 2.73
C GLY A 63 -3.68 5.93 1.44
N LEU A 64 -3.28 4.67 1.25
CA LEU A 64 -2.60 4.23 0.04
C LEU A 64 -3.52 4.31 -1.20
N GLY A 65 -4.78 3.90 -1.07
CA GLY A 65 -5.75 4.01 -2.15
C GLY A 65 -6.06 5.45 -2.53
N PHE A 66 -6.15 6.35 -1.54
CA PHE A 66 -6.31 7.78 -1.79
C PHE A 66 -5.09 8.38 -2.50
N SER A 67 -3.87 8.02 -2.08
CA SER A 67 -2.63 8.43 -2.76
C SER A 67 -2.64 8.06 -4.24
N ILE A 68 -2.98 6.81 -4.59
CA ILE A 68 -3.13 6.39 -6.01
C ILE A 68 -4.20 7.22 -6.72
N GLY A 69 -5.32 7.52 -6.06
CA GLY A 69 -6.37 8.37 -6.64
C GLY A 69 -5.87 9.79 -6.95
N VAL A 70 -5.09 10.38 -6.05
CA VAL A 70 -4.50 11.72 -6.23
C VAL A 70 -3.46 11.72 -7.35
N ASP A 71 -2.56 10.73 -7.39
CA ASP A 71 -1.57 10.56 -8.46
C ASP A 71 -2.23 10.52 -9.84
N ARG A 72 -3.30 9.72 -9.97
CA ARG A 72 -4.06 9.61 -11.23
C ARG A 72 -4.70 10.92 -11.65
N ILE A 73 -5.23 11.69 -10.70
CA ILE A 73 -5.78 13.03 -11.00
C ILE A 73 -4.65 13.99 -11.39
N ALA A 74 -3.52 13.96 -10.70
CA ALA A 74 -2.36 14.80 -10.98
C ALA A 74 -1.77 14.53 -12.39
N SER A 75 -1.79 13.27 -12.83
CA SER A 75 -1.38 12.88 -14.19
C SER A 75 -2.29 13.43 -15.29
N LEU A 76 -3.56 13.70 -14.98
CA LEU A 76 -4.56 14.24 -15.91
C LEU A 76 -4.66 15.78 -15.86
N VAL A 77 -4.42 16.36 -14.69
CA VAL A 77 -4.56 17.80 -14.44
C VAL A 77 -3.39 18.28 -13.59
N SER A 78 -2.57 19.16 -14.16
CA SER A 78 -1.45 19.77 -13.46
C SER A 78 -1.91 20.86 -12.48
N VAL A 79 -2.43 20.46 -11.31
CA VAL A 79 -2.75 21.39 -10.22
C VAL A 79 -1.55 21.51 -9.28
N PRO A 80 -0.99 22.72 -9.07
CA PRO A 80 0.08 22.93 -8.11
C PRO A 80 -0.34 22.48 -6.69
N GLY A 81 0.48 21.65 -6.06
CA GLY A 81 0.26 21.18 -4.69
C GLY A 81 -0.49 19.85 -4.53
N LEU A 82 -0.98 19.22 -5.60
CA LEU A 82 -1.57 17.87 -5.54
C LEU A 82 -0.61 16.83 -4.93
N TYR A 83 0.68 16.92 -5.26
CA TYR A 83 1.72 16.03 -4.73
C TYR A 83 1.79 16.03 -3.19
N VAL A 84 1.47 17.14 -2.52
CA VAL A 84 1.45 17.20 -1.04
C VAL A 84 0.35 16.30 -0.47
N PHE A 85 -0.80 16.24 -1.14
CA PHE A 85 -1.90 15.36 -0.75
C PHE A 85 -1.59 13.90 -1.07
N GLU A 86 -0.95 13.65 -2.21
CA GLU A 86 -0.49 12.31 -2.60
C GLU A 86 0.50 11.75 -1.58
N ASP A 87 1.60 12.47 -1.34
CA ASP A 87 2.68 12.07 -0.44
C ASP A 87 2.19 11.97 1.01
N GLY A 88 1.37 12.93 1.44
CA GLY A 88 0.78 12.93 2.78
C GLY A 88 -0.10 11.71 3.01
N ALA A 89 -0.94 11.35 2.03
CA ALA A 89 -1.78 10.17 2.12
C ALA A 89 -0.98 8.87 2.03
N LYS A 90 0.05 8.82 1.18
CA LYS A 90 0.98 7.69 1.05
C LYS A 90 1.68 7.44 2.38
N LEU A 91 2.26 8.48 2.98
CA LEU A 91 2.94 8.41 4.27
C LEU A 91 1.99 7.95 5.38
N PHE A 92 0.80 8.55 5.48
CA PHE A 92 -0.22 8.15 6.46
C PHE A 92 -0.61 6.67 6.29
N GLY A 93 -0.78 6.23 5.05
CA GLY A 93 -1.05 4.84 4.70
C GLY A 93 0.06 3.89 5.15
N ILE A 94 1.33 4.21 4.84
CA ILE A 94 2.51 3.42 5.20
C ILE A 94 2.70 3.34 6.73
N VAL A 95 2.52 4.45 7.46
CA VAL A 95 2.62 4.47 8.92
C VAL A 95 1.54 3.60 9.53
N SER A 96 0.30 3.71 9.05
CA SER A 96 -0.83 2.88 9.52
C SER A 96 -0.59 1.39 9.22
N TRP A 97 -0.08 1.07 8.02
CA TRP A 97 0.28 -0.28 7.59
C TRP A 97 1.34 -0.87 8.53
N SER A 98 2.44 -0.15 8.71
CA SER A 98 3.57 -0.60 9.52
C SER A 98 3.17 -0.79 10.98
N THR A 99 2.40 0.14 11.53
CA THR A 99 1.87 0.04 12.91
C THR A 99 1.00 -1.19 13.08
N TYR A 100 0.11 -1.48 12.13
CA TYR A 100 -0.70 -2.69 12.16
C TYR A 100 0.16 -3.97 12.22
N PHE A 101 1.16 -4.11 11.35
CA PHE A 101 2.00 -5.31 11.34
C PHE A 101 2.84 -5.46 12.60
N VAL A 102 3.39 -4.36 13.15
CA VAL A 102 4.14 -4.37 14.41
C VAL A 102 3.23 -4.85 15.55
N LEU A 103 2.04 -4.25 15.70
CA LEU A 103 1.13 -4.60 16.78
C LEU A 103 0.63 -6.04 16.69
N VAL A 104 0.25 -6.51 15.50
CA VAL A 104 -0.21 -7.89 15.31
C VAL A 104 0.91 -8.89 15.58
N SER A 105 2.13 -8.59 15.13
CA SER A 105 3.29 -9.46 15.38
C SER A 105 3.65 -9.52 16.86
N ALA A 106 3.68 -8.38 17.54
CA ALA A 106 3.94 -8.31 18.98
C ALA A 106 2.89 -9.08 19.80
N HIS A 107 1.60 -8.87 19.51
CA HIS A 107 0.51 -9.62 20.18
C HIS A 107 0.61 -11.13 19.97
N ARG A 108 1.06 -11.57 18.80
CA ARG A 108 1.23 -13.00 18.49
C ARG A 108 2.42 -13.62 19.19
N LEU A 109 3.53 -12.89 19.28
CA LEU A 109 4.73 -13.36 19.97
C LEU A 109 4.47 -13.57 21.46
N VAL A 110 3.82 -12.62 22.12
CA VAL A 110 3.48 -12.72 23.56
C VAL A 110 2.58 -13.93 23.82
N ARG A 111 1.54 -14.15 23.01
CA ARG A 111 0.64 -15.30 23.16
C ARG A 111 1.27 -16.65 22.82
N ALA A 112 2.40 -16.69 22.14
CA ALA A 112 3.10 -17.93 21.81
C ALA A 112 4.07 -18.37 22.92
N THR A 113 4.40 -17.46 23.84
CA THR A 113 5.28 -17.73 24.98
C THR A 113 4.53 -18.08 26.28
N ASP A 114 3.20 -17.93 26.28
CA ASP A 114 2.28 -18.34 27.34
C ASP A 114 1.75 -19.77 27.10
#